data_AF-A0A1Y3TRP8-F1
#
_entry.id   AF-A0A1Y3TRP8-F1
#
_cell.length_a   1.000
_cell.length_b   1.000
_cell.length_c   1.000
_cell.angle_alpha   90.00
_cell.angle_beta   90.00
_cell.angle_gamma   90.00
#
_symmetry.space_group_name_H-M   'P 1'
#
loop_
_entity.id
_entity.type
_entity.pdbx_description
1 polymer ?
#
loop_
_entity_poly.entity_id
_entity_poly.type
_entity_poly.pdbx_seq_one_letter_code
_entity_poly.pdbx_strand_id
1 'polypeptide(L)'
;MNIRNVEFDFDILRAADADRFQQAVNEMQAAAAAVPKVGGLGSIIRANCAAIDNFLADLLGEDYDQRLGIDTDNLRQLQAVYYEMLDSCTAVQKEIQAMGAVTTAAGVDVKARAAAAAKQAAQSLPQPAAQNHAMDAAAPEMPAAPAQPAAPAPVDFSRMNRAQRRAYVKALAGRK
;
A
#
# COMPACT_ATOMS: atom_id res chain seq x y z
N MET A 1 -20.55 -6.02 4.06
CA MET A 1 -19.82 -4.93 4.76
C MET A 1 -20.37 -3.57 4.34
N ASN A 2 -20.38 -2.55 5.21
CA ASN A 2 -20.78 -1.18 4.85
C ASN A 2 -19.61 -0.19 5.03
N ILE A 3 -19.32 0.60 4.00
CA ILE A 3 -18.30 1.66 4.03
C ILE A 3 -18.93 2.92 3.44
N ARG A 4 -18.90 4.04 4.16
CA ARG A 4 -19.50 5.34 3.73
C ARG A 4 -20.93 5.23 3.19
N ASN A 5 -21.78 4.45 3.86
CA ASN A 5 -23.16 4.17 3.44
C ASN A 5 -23.30 3.39 2.12
N VAL A 6 -22.22 2.75 1.66
CA VAL A 6 -22.24 1.86 0.50
C VAL A 6 -22.08 0.42 0.98
N GLU A 7 -22.99 -0.44 0.56
CA GLU A 7 -22.96 -1.87 0.90
C GLU A 7 -22.10 -2.67 -0.09
N PHE A 8 -21.11 -3.38 0.43
CA PHE A 8 -20.27 -4.30 -0.32
C PHE A 8 -20.60 -5.75 0.04
N ASP A 9 -20.63 -6.60 -0.99
CA ASP A 9 -20.74 -8.05 -0.85
C ASP A 9 -19.38 -8.65 -0.42
N PHE A 10 -18.93 -8.22 0.76
CA PHE A 10 -17.76 -8.72 1.45
C PHE A 10 -18.14 -8.97 2.90
N ASP A 11 -17.81 -10.15 3.41
CA ASP A 11 -18.01 -10.52 4.80
C ASP A 11 -16.85 -11.38 5.28
N ILE A 12 -16.06 -10.85 6.21
CA ILE A 12 -14.86 -11.52 6.75
C ILE A 12 -15.20 -12.83 7.47
N LEU A 13 -16.48 -13.07 7.82
CA LEU A 13 -16.95 -14.35 8.37
C LEU A 13 -17.13 -15.44 7.32
N ARG A 14 -17.18 -15.09 6.02
CA ARG A 14 -17.22 -16.07 4.93
C ARG A 14 -15.80 -16.55 4.67
N ALA A 15 -15.59 -17.87 4.72
CA ALA A 15 -14.27 -18.49 4.53
C ALA A 15 -13.57 -18.01 3.24
N ALA A 16 -14.31 -17.96 2.12
CA ALA A 16 -13.77 -17.49 0.85
C ALA A 16 -13.30 -16.03 0.90
N ASP A 17 -13.98 -15.15 1.63
CA ASP A 17 -13.59 -13.75 1.77
C ASP A 17 -12.45 -13.57 2.77
N ALA A 18 -12.38 -14.39 3.81
CA ALA A 18 -11.24 -14.44 4.71
C ALA A 18 -9.96 -14.85 3.97
N ASP A 19 -10.04 -15.85 3.08
CA ASP A 19 -8.93 -16.25 2.22
C ASP A 19 -8.54 -15.13 1.25
N ARG A 20 -9.51 -14.47 0.60
CA ARG A 20 -9.27 -13.29 -0.25
C ARG A 20 -8.59 -12.16 0.53
N PHE A 21 -9.05 -11.89 1.75
CA PHE A 21 -8.44 -10.89 2.63
C PHE A 21 -6.98 -11.24 2.94
N GLN A 22 -6.70 -12.49 3.31
CA GLN A 22 -5.35 -12.93 3.63
C GLN A 22 -4.43 -12.88 2.41
N GLN A 23 -4.94 -13.24 1.22
CA GLN A 23 -4.22 -13.09 -0.04
C GLN A 23 -3.90 -11.62 -0.33
N ALA A 24 -4.89 -10.73 -0.25
CA ALA A 24 -4.71 -9.30 -0.50
C ALA A 24 -3.69 -8.68 0.47
N VAL A 25 -3.69 -9.07 1.76
CA VAL A 25 -2.67 -8.66 2.73
C VAL A 25 -1.27 -9.13 2.32
N ASN A 26 -1.13 -10.38 1.88
CA ASN A 26 0.17 -10.92 1.45
C ASN A 26 0.70 -10.18 0.23
N GLU A 27 -0.15 -9.89 -0.76
CA GLU A 27 0.21 -9.14 -1.96
C GLU A 27 0.58 -7.69 -1.63
N MET A 28 -0.16 -7.04 -0.74
CA MET A 28 0.15 -5.69 -0.26
C MET A 28 1.47 -5.63 0.54
N GLN A 29 1.77 -6.64 1.36
CA GLN A 29 3.06 -6.75 2.05
C GLN A 29 4.23 -6.92 1.07
N ALA A 30 4.06 -7.77 0.05
CA ALA A 30 5.04 -7.94 -1.00
C ALA A 30 5.26 -6.64 -1.79
N ALA A 31 4.18 -5.92 -2.10
CA ALA A 31 4.23 -4.62 -2.75
C ALA A 31 5.01 -3.59 -1.93
N ALA A 32 4.71 -3.48 -0.62
CA ALA A 32 5.38 -2.58 0.30
C ALA A 32 6.89 -2.87 0.41
N ALA A 33 7.27 -4.16 0.51
CA ALA A 33 8.68 -4.56 0.57
C ALA A 33 9.46 -4.24 -0.71
N ALA A 34 8.76 -4.16 -1.84
CA ALA A 34 9.34 -3.88 -3.14
C ALA A 34 9.36 -2.39 -3.52
N VAL A 35 8.77 -1.51 -2.69
CA VAL A 35 8.87 -0.06 -2.90
C VAL A 35 10.33 0.37 -2.77
N PRO A 36 10.92 1.02 -3.80
CA PRO A 36 12.27 1.51 -3.72
C PRO A 36 12.42 2.49 -2.54
N LYS A 37 13.32 2.18 -1.60
CA LYS A 37 13.68 3.09 -0.49
C LYS A 37 14.42 4.34 -0.97
N VAL A 38 14.87 4.32 -2.23
CA VAL A 38 15.57 5.40 -2.91
C VAL A 38 14.74 5.74 -4.14
N GLY A 39 14.02 6.87 -4.08
CA GLY A 39 13.09 7.33 -5.10
C GLY A 39 12.46 8.66 -4.68
N GLY A 40 11.94 9.42 -5.64
CA GLY A 40 11.27 10.68 -5.34
C GLY A 40 9.96 10.46 -4.57
N LEU A 41 9.52 11.45 -3.80
CA LEU A 41 8.27 11.40 -3.03
C LEU A 41 7.07 10.96 -3.89
N GLY A 42 6.99 11.45 -5.13
CA GLY A 42 5.93 11.07 -6.07
C GLY A 42 5.91 9.58 -6.42
N SER A 43 7.07 8.93 -6.60
CA SER A 43 7.10 7.48 -6.87
C SER A 43 6.70 6.65 -5.64
N ILE A 44 7.05 7.12 -4.44
CA ILE A 44 6.65 6.47 -3.19
C ILE A 44 5.14 6.57 -3.00
N ILE A 45 4.56 7.76 -3.20
CA ILE A 45 3.10 7.97 -3.11
C ILE A 45 2.37 7.08 -4.11
N ARG A 46 2.79 7.06 -5.38
CA ARG A 46 2.13 6.25 -6.41
C ARG A 46 2.21 4.75 -6.15
N ALA A 47 3.35 4.26 -5.64
CA ALA A 47 3.47 2.86 -5.25
C ALA A 47 2.53 2.50 -4.09
N ASN A 48 2.37 3.40 -3.11
CA ASN A 48 1.41 3.22 -2.01
C ASN A 48 -0.04 3.30 -2.49
N CYS A 49 -0.39 4.25 -3.37
CA CYS A 49 -1.72 4.31 -3.99
C CYS A 49 -2.04 3.01 -4.71
N ALA A 50 -1.13 2.51 -5.55
CA ALA A 50 -1.33 1.27 -6.27
C ALA A 50 -1.50 0.05 -5.34
N ALA A 51 -0.72 -0.04 -4.26
CA ALA A 51 -0.84 -1.15 -3.30
C ALA A 51 -2.20 -1.14 -2.59
N ILE A 52 -2.66 0.03 -2.14
CA ILE A 52 -3.95 0.17 -1.44
C ILE A 52 -5.13 0.01 -2.41
N ASP A 53 -5.05 0.60 -3.61
CA ASP A 53 -6.06 0.47 -4.66
C ASP A 53 -6.29 -1.01 -5.02
N ASN A 54 -5.22 -1.77 -5.24
CA ASN A 54 -5.32 -3.20 -5.53
C ASN A 54 -5.93 -3.98 -4.37
N PHE A 55 -5.50 -3.70 -3.13
CA PHE A 55 -6.05 -4.33 -1.94
C PHE A 55 -7.57 -4.10 -1.82
N LEU A 56 -8.02 -2.87 -2.03
CA LEU A 56 -9.44 -2.52 -1.96
C LEU A 56 -10.23 -3.14 -3.11
N ALA A 57 -9.70 -3.12 -4.33
CA ALA A 57 -10.34 -3.73 -5.50
C ALA A 57 -10.51 -5.25 -5.34
N ASP A 58 -9.51 -5.94 -4.78
CA ASP A 58 -9.54 -7.39 -4.58
C ASP A 58 -10.61 -7.83 -3.57
N LEU A 59 -11.02 -6.94 -2.66
CA LEU A 59 -11.98 -7.28 -1.60
C LEU A 59 -13.36 -6.67 -1.81
N LEU A 60 -13.43 -5.43 -2.27
CA LEU A 60 -14.67 -4.68 -2.45
C LEU A 60 -15.19 -4.72 -3.90
N GLY A 61 -14.37 -5.23 -4.84
CA GLY A 61 -14.68 -5.28 -6.26
C GLY A 61 -14.01 -4.15 -7.04
N GLU A 62 -13.85 -4.36 -8.35
CA GLU A 62 -13.16 -3.43 -9.26
C GLU A 62 -13.89 -2.08 -9.43
N ASP A 63 -15.16 -1.96 -9.03
CA ASP A 63 -15.94 -0.73 -9.13
C ASP A 63 -16.02 0.06 -7.82
N TYR A 64 -15.31 -0.36 -6.76
CA TYR A 64 -15.40 0.24 -5.42
C TYR A 64 -15.13 1.75 -5.43
N ASP A 65 -14.18 2.21 -6.24
CA ASP A 65 -13.77 3.60 -6.34
C ASP A 65 -14.87 4.47 -6.94
N GLN A 66 -15.56 3.97 -7.96
CA GLN A 66 -16.72 4.63 -8.58
C GLN A 66 -17.89 4.69 -7.61
N ARG A 67 -18.14 3.60 -6.88
CA ARG A 67 -19.23 3.50 -5.91
C ARG A 67 -19.03 4.40 -4.70
N LEU A 68 -17.78 4.59 -4.27
CA LEU A 68 -17.41 5.46 -3.16
C LEU A 68 -17.12 6.90 -3.57
N GLY A 69 -17.03 7.18 -4.88
CA GLY A 69 -16.70 8.50 -5.41
C GLY A 69 -15.31 8.99 -5.00
N ILE A 70 -14.32 8.10 -4.95
CA ILE A 70 -12.95 8.44 -4.52
C ILE A 70 -11.98 8.48 -5.69
N ASP A 71 -10.89 9.23 -5.51
CA ASP A 71 -9.76 9.27 -6.43
C ASP A 71 -8.66 8.27 -6.01
N THR A 72 -8.41 7.27 -6.86
CA THR A 72 -7.38 6.24 -6.65
C THR A 72 -5.94 6.76 -6.74
N ASP A 73 -5.72 7.97 -7.30
CA ASP A 73 -4.40 8.60 -7.28
C ASP A 73 -4.20 9.46 -6.00
N ASN A 74 -5.26 9.65 -5.21
CA ASN A 74 -5.21 10.40 -3.96
C ASN A 74 -5.00 9.46 -2.75
N LEU A 75 -3.74 9.35 -2.31
CA LEU A 75 -3.35 8.50 -1.20
C LEU A 75 -4.17 8.72 0.08
N ARG A 76 -4.58 9.97 0.36
CA ARG A 76 -5.36 10.29 1.55
C ARG A 76 -6.76 9.70 1.47
N GLN A 77 -7.40 9.77 0.30
CA GLN A 77 -8.73 9.20 0.11
C GLN A 77 -8.70 7.67 0.18
N LEU A 78 -7.71 7.05 -0.47
CA LEU A 78 -7.48 5.59 -0.40
C LEU A 78 -7.22 5.12 1.03
N GLN A 79 -6.35 5.80 1.78
CA GLN A 79 -6.04 5.45 3.16
C GLN A 79 -7.27 5.52 4.06
N ALA A 80 -8.12 6.53 3.88
CA ALA A 80 -9.34 6.64 4.66
C ALA A 80 -10.26 5.43 4.44
N VAL A 81 -10.50 5.04 3.18
CA VAL A 81 -11.31 3.84 2.86
C VAL A 81 -10.65 2.55 3.39
N TYR A 82 -9.33 2.43 3.25
CA TYR A 82 -8.57 1.31 3.79
C TYR A 82 -8.74 1.17 5.31
N TYR A 83 -8.62 2.25 6.08
CA TYR A 83 -8.80 2.19 7.53
C TYR A 83 -10.25 1.88 7.94
N GLU A 84 -11.24 2.46 7.25
CA GLU A 84 -12.66 2.15 7.47
C GLU A 84 -12.96 0.65 7.22
N MET A 85 -12.36 0.07 6.19
CA MET A 85 -12.45 -1.36 5.92
C MET A 85 -11.83 -2.20 7.05
N LEU A 86 -10.61 -1.86 7.49
CA LEU A 86 -9.95 -2.57 8.58
C LEU A 86 -10.73 -2.48 9.88
N ASP A 87 -11.31 -1.32 10.19
CA ASP A 87 -12.14 -1.14 11.37
C ASP A 87 -13.40 -2.00 11.32
N SER A 88 -14.03 -2.10 10.14
CA SER A 88 -15.18 -2.98 9.92
C SER A 88 -14.82 -4.47 10.10
N CYS A 89 -13.70 -4.94 9.52
CA CYS A 89 -13.22 -6.31 9.75
C CYS A 89 -12.92 -6.59 11.22
N THR A 90 -12.37 -5.60 11.93
CA THR A 90 -11.99 -5.75 13.34
C THR A 90 -13.18 -5.77 14.27
N ALA A 91 -14.22 -4.98 13.98
CA ALA A 91 -15.47 -5.02 14.72
C ALA A 91 -16.08 -6.41 14.66
N VAL A 92 -16.16 -6.99 13.46
CA VAL A 92 -16.65 -8.36 13.24
C VAL A 92 -15.78 -9.40 13.95
N GLN A 93 -14.45 -9.26 13.89
CA GLN A 93 -13.54 -10.16 14.61
C GLN A 93 -13.74 -10.10 16.14
N LYS A 94 -14.00 -8.92 16.70
CA LYS A 94 -14.31 -8.76 18.13
C LYS A 94 -15.66 -9.38 18.50
N GLU A 95 -16.66 -9.31 17.62
CA GLU A 95 -17.95 -9.98 17.83
C GLU A 95 -17.78 -11.50 17.92
N ILE A 96 -16.99 -12.12 17.03
CA ILE A 96 -16.66 -13.56 17.13
C ILE A 96 -15.98 -13.88 18.46
N GLN A 97 -14.96 -13.11 18.84
CA GLN A 97 -14.24 -13.31 20.10
C GLN A 97 -15.18 -13.19 21.32
N ALA A 98 -16.14 -12.26 21.28
CA ALA A 98 -17.13 -12.08 22.33
C ALA A 98 -18.19 -13.21 22.37
N MET A 99 -18.49 -13.83 21.23
CA MET A 99 -19.43 -14.96 21.15
C MET A 99 -18.84 -16.30 21.62
N GLY A 100 -17.55 -16.35 21.96
CA GLY A 100 -16.89 -17.54 22.54
C GLY A 100 -16.84 -18.77 21.62
N ALA A 101 -17.28 -18.64 20.36
CA ALA A 101 -17.29 -19.71 19.38
C ALA A 101 -15.98 -19.67 18.58
N VAL A 102 -15.14 -20.69 18.82
CA VAL A 102 -13.87 -20.98 18.12
C VAL A 102 -12.65 -20.18 18.62
N THR A 103 -12.20 -20.50 19.83
CA THR A 103 -10.77 -20.49 20.15
C THR A 103 -10.09 -21.72 19.53
N THR A 104 -9.66 -21.63 18.27
CA THR A 104 -8.67 -22.57 17.73
C THR A 104 -7.57 -21.82 16.97
N ALA A 105 -6.44 -21.63 17.65
CA ALA A 105 -5.06 -21.49 17.17
C ALA A 105 -4.68 -20.48 16.06
N ALA A 106 -5.59 -19.78 15.40
CA ALA A 106 -5.29 -18.82 14.33
C ALA A 106 -5.58 -17.37 14.72
N GLY A 107 -5.42 -17.03 15.99
CA GLY A 107 -5.43 -15.66 16.51
C GLY A 107 -4.23 -14.86 16.03
N VAL A 108 -4.05 -14.76 14.72
CA VAL A 108 -3.19 -13.78 14.09
C VAL A 108 -4.02 -12.51 14.08
N ASP A 109 -3.56 -11.54 14.85
CA ASP A 109 -4.13 -10.21 14.97
C ASP A 109 -4.04 -9.52 13.58
N VAL A 110 -5.04 -9.79 12.73
CA VAL A 110 -5.06 -9.44 11.30
C VAL A 110 -4.96 -7.92 11.13
N LYS A 111 -5.61 -7.15 12.01
CA LYS A 111 -5.45 -5.70 12.10
C LYS A 111 -4.03 -5.31 12.49
N ALA A 112 -3.41 -5.94 13.48
CA ALA A 112 -2.03 -5.63 13.82
C ALA A 112 -1.06 -5.96 12.68
N ARG A 113 -1.29 -7.05 11.94
CA ARG A 113 -0.47 -7.47 10.80
C ARG A 113 -0.67 -6.57 9.57
N ALA A 114 -1.90 -6.16 9.27
CA ALA A 114 -2.21 -5.22 8.20
C ALA A 114 -1.78 -3.78 8.54
N ALA A 115 -1.94 -3.35 9.79
CA ALA A 115 -1.45 -2.07 10.28
C ALA A 115 0.08 -2.03 10.38
N ALA A 116 0.74 -3.14 10.73
CA ALA A 116 2.21 -3.24 10.68
C ALA A 116 2.71 -3.16 9.24
N ALA A 117 2.05 -3.83 8.29
CA ALA A 117 2.38 -3.71 6.87
C ALA A 117 2.23 -2.27 6.34
N ALA A 118 1.11 -1.61 6.68
CA ALA A 118 0.88 -0.21 6.32
C ALA A 118 1.86 0.76 7.01
N LYS A 119 2.20 0.53 8.28
CA LYS A 119 3.23 1.32 8.99
C LYS A 119 4.63 1.11 8.41
N GLN A 120 4.99 -0.10 8.01
CA GLN A 120 6.26 -0.37 7.34
C GLN A 120 6.34 0.32 5.96
N ALA A 121 5.22 0.37 5.23
CA ALA A 121 5.09 1.13 3.99
C ALA A 121 5.17 2.66 4.20
N ALA A 122 4.70 3.17 5.34
CA ALA A 122 4.80 4.58 5.72
C ALA A 122 6.20 4.95 6.29
N GLN A 123 6.89 4.03 6.95
CA GLN A 123 8.24 4.23 7.50
C GLN A 123 9.35 4.23 6.44
N SER A 124 9.01 3.94 5.19
CA SER A 124 9.90 4.08 4.03
C SER A 124 9.91 5.50 3.45
N LEU A 125 9.15 6.44 4.04
CA LEU A 125 9.35 7.86 3.78
C LEU A 125 10.72 8.27 4.35
N PRO A 126 11.64 8.83 3.53
CA PRO A 126 12.89 9.36 4.04
C PRO A 126 12.57 10.47 5.05
N GLN A 127 13.16 10.36 6.25
CA GLN A 127 13.23 11.49 7.17
C GLN A 127 13.87 12.67 6.43
N PRO A 128 13.44 13.93 6.67
CA PRO A 128 14.14 15.08 6.12
C PRO A 128 15.59 14.99 6.61
N ALA A 129 16.52 14.77 5.67
CA ALA A 129 17.94 14.75 5.97
C ALA A 129 18.28 16.07 6.64
N ALA A 130 18.72 16.00 7.90
CA ALA A 130 19.26 17.13 8.62
C ALA A 130 20.35 17.77 7.73
N GLN A 131 20.13 19.03 7.39
CA GLN A 131 21.10 19.87 6.69
C GLN A 131 22.33 20.02 7.59
N ASN A 132 23.35 19.19 7.39
CA ASN A 132 24.68 19.47 7.91
C ASN A 132 25.28 20.59 7.05
N HIS A 133 25.11 21.82 7.51
CA HIS A 133 26.01 22.93 7.18
C HIS A 133 27.39 22.57 7.74
N ALA A 134 28.35 22.31 6.86
CA ALA A 134 29.76 22.41 7.18
C ALA A 134 30.46 23.13 6.02
N MET A 135 30.76 24.39 6.26
CA MET A 135 31.60 25.26 5.45
C MET A 135 33.06 24.83 5.66
N ASP A 136 33.85 24.59 4.61
CA ASP A 136 35.08 25.34 4.27
C ASP A 136 35.94 24.67 3.15
N ALA A 137 36.66 25.54 2.43
CA ALA A 137 37.92 25.32 1.69
C ALA A 137 37.94 24.79 0.22
N ALA A 138 38.13 25.77 -0.68
CA ALA A 138 39.11 25.86 -1.79
C ALA A 138 39.12 24.88 -2.98
N ALA A 139 39.09 25.47 -4.19
CA ALA A 139 39.26 24.87 -5.53
C ALA A 139 40.73 24.45 -5.82
N PRO A 140 41.11 23.67 -6.89
CA PRO A 140 40.80 23.97 -8.30
C PRO A 140 40.52 22.79 -9.30
N GLU A 141 40.05 23.22 -10.47
CA GLU A 141 39.77 22.68 -11.82
C GLU A 141 40.25 21.28 -12.35
N MET A 142 39.31 20.62 -13.07
CA MET A 142 39.38 19.68 -14.23
C MET A 142 39.94 18.23 -14.06
N PRO A 143 39.53 17.21 -14.89
CA PRO A 143 38.71 17.22 -16.12
C PRO A 143 37.49 16.25 -16.11
N ALA A 144 36.69 16.33 -17.17
CA ALA A 144 35.45 15.58 -17.41
C ALA A 144 35.57 14.05 -17.25
N ALA A 145 34.64 13.46 -16.48
CA ALA A 145 34.42 12.01 -16.36
C ALA A 145 33.05 11.64 -16.97
N PRO A 146 32.90 10.41 -17.48
CA PRO A 146 31.94 10.07 -18.54
C PRO A 146 30.49 10.08 -18.06
N ALA A 147 29.57 10.29 -19.01
CA ALA A 147 28.14 10.25 -18.81
C ALA A 147 27.71 9.09 -17.89
N GLN A 148 27.23 9.43 -16.70
CA GLN A 148 26.49 8.49 -15.86
C GLN A 148 25.31 7.96 -16.68
N PRO A 149 25.07 6.63 -16.73
CA PRO A 149 23.89 6.09 -17.39
C PRO A 149 22.65 6.69 -16.70
N ALA A 150 21.81 7.34 -17.51
CA ALA A 150 20.59 7.99 -17.05
C ALA A 150 19.76 7.01 -16.21
N ALA A 151 19.47 7.40 -14.97
CA ALA A 151 18.49 6.70 -14.16
C ALA A 151 17.18 6.60 -14.96
N PRO A 152 16.50 5.44 -14.94
CA PRO A 152 15.24 5.28 -15.66
C PRO A 152 14.24 6.34 -15.19
N ALA A 153 13.58 6.98 -16.15
CA ALA A 153 12.61 8.04 -15.88
C ALA A 153 11.56 7.59 -14.85
N PRO A 154 11.12 8.49 -13.94
CA PRO A 154 10.12 8.16 -12.95
C PRO A 154 8.83 7.69 -13.64
N VAL A 155 8.35 6.52 -13.24
CA VAL A 155 7.14 5.91 -13.80
C VAL A 155 5.94 6.84 -13.56
N ASP A 156 5.23 7.15 -14.64
CA ASP A 156 4.00 7.96 -14.66
C ASP A 156 2.78 7.03 -14.61
N PHE A 157 2.16 6.92 -13.43
CA PHE A 157 1.01 6.03 -13.21
C PHE A 157 -0.32 6.66 -13.59
N SER A 158 -0.39 7.97 -13.78
CA SER A 158 -1.62 8.64 -14.25
C SER A 158 -1.97 8.23 -15.67
N ARG A 159 -1.00 7.65 -16.41
CA ARG A 159 -1.20 7.04 -17.73
C ARG A 159 -1.42 5.53 -17.69
N MET A 160 -1.29 4.89 -16.52
CA MET A 160 -1.44 3.45 -16.37
C MET A 160 -2.85 3.08 -15.93
N ASN A 161 -3.46 2.16 -16.67
CA ASN A 161 -4.71 1.55 -16.22
C ASN A 161 -4.46 0.61 -15.03
N ARG A 162 -5.52 0.26 -14.30
CA ARG A 162 -5.41 -0.57 -13.09
C ARG A 162 -4.68 -1.89 -13.34
N ALA A 163 -4.96 -2.59 -14.45
CA ALA A 163 -4.26 -3.82 -14.80
C ALA A 163 -2.74 -3.62 -14.99
N GLN A 164 -2.33 -2.50 -15.59
CA GLN A 164 -0.92 -2.11 -15.73
C GLN A 164 -0.30 -1.76 -14.37
N ARG A 165 -1.02 -1.05 -13.49
CA ARG A 165 -0.57 -0.79 -12.11
C ARG A 165 -0.39 -2.09 -11.34
N ARG A 166 -1.34 -3.04 -11.46
CA ARG A 166 -1.27 -4.39 -10.86
C ARG A 166 -0.06 -5.16 -11.37
N ALA A 167 0.14 -5.20 -12.69
CA ALA A 167 1.29 -5.85 -13.30
C ALA A 167 2.61 -5.22 -12.83
N TYR A 168 2.65 -3.89 -12.70
CA TYR A 168 3.82 -3.17 -12.20
C TYR A 168 4.14 -3.51 -10.74
N VAL A 169 3.14 -3.51 -9.85
CA VAL A 169 3.30 -3.90 -8.45
C VAL A 169 3.78 -5.35 -8.34
N LYS A 170 3.22 -6.26 -9.14
CA LYS A 170 3.65 -7.67 -9.22
C LYS A 170 5.08 -7.80 -9.73
N ALA A 171 5.48 -7.01 -10.73
CA ALA A 171 6.83 -7.00 -11.29
C ALA A 171 7.87 -6.43 -10.31
N LEU A 172 7.48 -5.49 -9.43
CA LEU A 172 8.34 -5.03 -8.34
C LEU A 172 8.57 -6.16 -7.32
N ALA A 173 7.54 -6.90 -6.94
CA ALA A 173 7.65 -8.02 -5.99
C ALA A 173 8.51 -9.20 -6.51
N GLY A 174 8.62 -9.38 -7.83
CA GLY A 174 9.33 -10.49 -8.48
C GLY A 174 10.80 -10.26 -8.86
N ARG A 175 11.35 -9.04 -8.68
CA ARG A 175 12.78 -8.77 -8.91
C ARG A 175 13.61 -9.18 -7.68
N LYS A 176 14.03 -10.44 -7.64
CA LYS A 176 15.06 -10.96 -6.72
C LYS A 176 16.17 -11.64 -7.51
#